data_AF-A0AAE0FKJ9-F1
#
_entry.id   AF-A0AAE0FKJ9-F1
#
_cell.length_a   1.000
_cell.length_b   1.000
_cell.length_c   1.000
_cell.angle_alpha   90.00
_cell.angle_beta   90.00
_cell.angle_gamma   90.00
#
_symmetry.space_group_name_H-M   'P 1'
#
loop_
_entity.id
_entity.type
_entity.pdbx_description
1 polymer ?
#
loop_
_entity_poly.entity_id
_entity_poly.type
_entity_poly.pdbx_seq_one_letter_code
_entity_poly.pdbx_strand_id
1 'polypeptide(L)'
;MTSANRHKVFFEISIDGQKRGRVEFELFNDIVPKTAENFRCLCTGEKGQGRSGKKLHFKNSKFHRVIPGFMLQGGDFTRGNGTGGESIYGEKFRDENFKMKHTTPGLLSMANAGPNTNGSQFFITTVETAHLNGKHVVFGKVTEGMDIVKAVERMGTSSGKTRGVISISDCGQLGGRTPDTVQPSQKRKAEAEAPSSEGNPKVFLDVAIGSSPAQRMEFVLFKDIVPKTAENFRCLCTGEKGKGRSGKPLHYKGSSFHRIIPEFMLQGGDFTRGNGTGGESIYGEKFKDENFQLKHTKPGQLSMANAGPNTNGSQFFITTVKTKWLNNKHVVFGEITKGLEIMKAVEAMGDDNGKPKRKVTIVDCGELGGGTPSKKAKDT
;
A
#
# COMPACT_ATOMS: atom_id res chain seq x y z
N MET A 1 -21.12 -1.28 -19.44
CA MET A 1 -20.16 -2.34 -19.83
C MET A 1 -19.90 -3.19 -18.61
N THR A 2 -20.23 -4.48 -18.69
CA THR A 2 -20.17 -5.42 -17.57
C THR A 2 -18.76 -5.48 -16.99
N SER A 3 -18.65 -5.30 -15.67
CA SER A 3 -17.39 -5.48 -14.93
C SER A 3 -16.88 -6.89 -15.17
N ALA A 4 -15.88 -7.05 -16.05
CA ALA A 4 -15.30 -8.37 -16.34
C ALA A 4 -14.77 -8.98 -15.03
N ASN A 5 -15.22 -10.19 -14.71
CA ASN A 5 -14.81 -10.92 -13.51
C ASN A 5 -13.37 -11.43 -13.70
N ARG A 6 -12.41 -10.56 -13.43
CA ARG A 6 -10.98 -10.86 -13.55
C ARG A 6 -10.47 -11.60 -12.32
N HIS A 7 -9.64 -12.62 -12.55
CA HIS A 7 -8.98 -13.33 -11.46
C HIS A 7 -8.02 -12.42 -10.73
N LYS A 8 -7.97 -12.57 -9.40
CA LYS A 8 -7.02 -11.88 -8.55
C LYS A 8 -6.16 -12.90 -7.82
N VAL A 9 -4.86 -12.69 -7.81
CA VAL A 9 -3.88 -13.57 -7.17
C VAL A 9 -2.91 -12.76 -6.34
N PHE A 10 -2.16 -13.41 -5.46
CA PHE A 10 -1.18 -12.73 -4.62
C PHE A 10 0.12 -13.52 -4.48
N PHE A 11 1.19 -12.78 -4.16
CA PHE A 11 2.46 -13.29 -3.67
C PHE A 11 2.79 -12.64 -2.32
N GLU A 12 3.13 -13.45 -1.32
CA GLU A 12 3.82 -13.00 -0.11
C GLU A 12 5.32 -13.05 -0.35
N ILE A 13 5.97 -11.89 -0.40
CA ILE A 13 7.39 -11.76 -0.70
C ILE A 13 8.21 -11.80 0.59
N SER A 14 9.32 -12.54 0.55
CA SER A 14 10.39 -12.50 1.55
C SER A 14 11.71 -12.07 0.93
N ILE A 15 12.53 -11.37 1.71
CA ILE A 15 13.91 -11.00 1.38
C ILE A 15 14.80 -11.58 2.48
N ASP A 16 15.76 -12.41 2.10
CA ASP A 16 16.68 -13.12 3.02
C ASP A 16 15.96 -13.85 4.16
N GLY A 17 14.83 -14.49 3.80
CA GLY A 17 13.97 -15.24 4.73
C GLY A 17 13.01 -14.37 5.56
N GLN A 18 13.18 -13.05 5.57
CA GLN A 18 12.30 -12.13 6.30
C GLN A 18 11.09 -11.73 5.44
N LYS A 19 9.88 -11.87 6.00
CA LYS A 19 8.64 -11.46 5.33
C LYS A 19 8.67 -9.96 5.04
N ARG A 20 8.54 -9.60 3.77
CA ARG A 20 8.56 -8.21 3.31
C ARG A 20 7.15 -7.65 3.09
N GLY A 21 6.25 -8.43 2.52
CA GLY A 21 4.86 -8.04 2.30
C GLY A 21 4.23 -8.68 1.09
N ARG A 22 2.96 -8.35 0.84
CA ARG A 22 2.15 -8.93 -0.22
C ARG A 22 2.14 -8.06 -1.47
N VAL A 23 2.21 -8.71 -2.63
CA VAL A 23 1.88 -8.12 -3.94
C VAL A 23 0.62 -8.81 -4.46
N GLU A 24 -0.40 -8.05 -4.85
CA GLU A 24 -1.61 -8.58 -5.46
C GLU A 24 -1.66 -8.20 -6.94
N PHE A 25 -2.19 -9.11 -7.75
CA PHE A 25 -2.30 -8.97 -9.19
C PHE A 25 -3.74 -9.16 -9.63
N GLU A 26 -4.18 -8.36 -10.60
CA GLU A 26 -5.35 -8.65 -11.42
C GLU A 26 -4.87 -9.26 -12.74
N LEU A 27 -5.46 -10.40 -13.13
CA LEU A 27 -5.14 -11.11 -14.36
C LEU A 27 -6.17 -10.77 -15.44
N PHE A 28 -5.72 -10.56 -16.67
CA PHE A 28 -6.55 -10.18 -17.81
C PHE A 28 -7.15 -11.41 -18.50
N ASN A 29 -7.85 -12.28 -17.75
CA ASN A 29 -8.45 -13.52 -18.29
C ASN A 29 -9.59 -13.28 -19.30
N ASP A 30 -10.10 -12.06 -19.39
CA ASP A 30 -10.98 -11.59 -20.45
C ASP A 30 -10.25 -11.31 -21.78
N ILE A 31 -8.92 -11.12 -21.75
CA ILE A 31 -8.08 -10.79 -22.91
C ILE A 31 -7.18 -11.97 -23.31
N VAL A 32 -6.58 -12.62 -22.31
CA VAL A 32 -5.64 -13.75 -22.45
C VAL A 32 -6.00 -14.87 -21.46
N PRO A 33 -7.14 -15.55 -21.65
CA PRO A 33 -7.65 -16.56 -20.71
C PRO A 33 -6.66 -17.69 -20.42
N LYS A 34 -5.95 -18.22 -21.43
CA LYS A 34 -5.00 -19.32 -21.21
C LYS A 34 -3.78 -18.87 -20.41
N THR A 35 -3.25 -17.70 -20.73
CA THR A 35 -2.07 -17.14 -20.05
C THR A 35 -2.40 -16.80 -18.60
N ALA A 36 -3.56 -16.16 -18.37
CA ALA A 36 -4.05 -15.85 -17.03
C ALA A 36 -4.33 -17.11 -16.21
N GLU A 37 -4.96 -18.13 -16.80
CA GLU A 37 -5.28 -19.38 -16.11
C GLU A 37 -4.03 -20.18 -15.73
N ASN A 38 -3.01 -20.19 -16.60
CA ASN A 38 -1.70 -20.76 -16.28
C ASN A 38 -1.12 -20.13 -15.01
N PHE A 39 -1.05 -18.80 -14.97
CA PHE A 39 -0.49 -18.09 -13.83
C PHE A 39 -1.32 -18.30 -12.56
N ARG A 40 -2.65 -18.26 -12.66
CA ARG A 40 -3.56 -18.51 -11.53
C ARG A 40 -3.35 -19.89 -10.92
N CYS A 41 -3.32 -20.94 -11.74
CA CYS A 41 -3.08 -22.31 -11.28
C CYS A 41 -1.69 -22.46 -10.63
N LEU A 42 -0.68 -21.79 -11.17
CA LEU A 42 0.67 -21.78 -10.59
C LEU A 42 0.72 -20.99 -9.27
N CYS A 43 -0.18 -20.03 -9.04
CA CYS A 43 -0.36 -19.40 -7.72
C CYS A 43 -1.05 -20.32 -6.72
N THR A 44 -2.02 -21.15 -7.11
CA THR A 44 -2.76 -22.04 -6.19
C THR A 44 -2.11 -23.40 -5.98
N GLY A 45 -1.34 -23.87 -6.96
CA GLY A 45 -0.76 -25.21 -6.96
C GLY A 45 -1.77 -26.32 -7.22
N GLU A 46 -2.98 -26.01 -7.68
CA GLU A 46 -4.10 -26.97 -7.80
C GLU A 46 -3.90 -28.03 -8.88
N LYS A 47 -2.96 -27.81 -9.81
CA LYS A 47 -2.65 -28.75 -10.90
C LYS A 47 -1.65 -29.84 -10.51
N GLY A 48 -1.27 -29.93 -9.24
CA GLY A 48 -0.43 -31.02 -8.74
C GLY A 48 1.01 -30.96 -9.23
N GLN A 49 1.54 -32.08 -9.73
CA GLN A 49 2.92 -32.19 -10.23
C GLN A 49 2.97 -32.04 -11.76
N GLY A 50 4.00 -31.34 -12.23
CA GLY A 50 4.31 -31.18 -13.64
C GLY A 50 5.18 -32.31 -14.19
N ARG A 51 5.54 -32.22 -15.47
CA ARG A 51 6.38 -33.23 -16.16
C ARG A 51 7.79 -33.30 -15.62
N SER A 52 8.28 -32.23 -15.01
CA SER A 52 9.59 -32.21 -14.36
C SER A 52 9.60 -32.92 -13.00
N GLY A 53 8.47 -33.50 -12.56
CA GLY A 53 8.30 -34.08 -11.22
C GLY A 53 8.25 -33.05 -10.09
N LYS A 54 8.19 -31.74 -10.41
CA LYS A 54 8.05 -30.67 -9.42
C LYS A 54 6.58 -30.23 -9.32
N LYS A 55 6.18 -29.75 -8.15
CA LYS A 55 4.83 -29.18 -7.97
C LYS A 55 4.68 -27.94 -8.87
N LEU A 56 3.59 -27.85 -9.61
CA LEU A 56 3.21 -26.70 -10.44
C LEU A 56 2.75 -25.54 -9.53
N HIS A 57 3.68 -24.94 -8.77
CA HIS A 57 3.36 -23.97 -7.74
C HIS A 57 4.49 -22.94 -7.53
N PHE A 58 4.14 -21.66 -7.42
CA PHE A 58 5.12 -20.59 -7.23
C PHE A 58 5.64 -20.46 -5.80
N LYS A 59 4.98 -21.06 -4.81
CA LYS A 59 5.46 -21.03 -3.42
C LYS A 59 6.88 -21.59 -3.35
N ASN A 60 7.76 -20.83 -2.70
CA ASN A 60 9.21 -21.01 -2.57
C ASN A 60 10.03 -20.77 -3.85
N SER A 61 9.41 -20.38 -4.97
CA SER A 61 10.14 -19.89 -6.15
C SER A 61 10.77 -18.52 -5.87
N LYS A 62 11.79 -18.16 -6.66
CA LYS A 62 12.61 -16.96 -6.45
C LYS A 62 12.46 -15.97 -7.61
N PHE A 63 12.61 -14.70 -7.28
CA PHE A 63 12.99 -13.69 -8.28
C PHE A 63 14.48 -13.83 -8.54
N HIS A 64 14.82 -14.53 -9.62
CA HIS A 64 16.20 -14.90 -9.92
C HIS A 64 16.93 -13.85 -10.77
N ARG A 65 16.19 -12.90 -11.35
CA ARG A 65 16.76 -11.81 -12.13
C ARG A 65 16.00 -10.51 -11.91
N VAL A 66 16.67 -9.48 -11.37
CA VAL A 66 16.07 -8.16 -11.09
C VAL A 66 16.99 -7.06 -11.60
N ILE A 67 16.49 -6.24 -12.51
CA ILE A 67 17.23 -5.12 -13.11
C ILE A 67 16.50 -3.81 -12.74
N PRO A 68 17.10 -2.97 -11.88
CA PRO A 68 16.53 -1.66 -11.53
C PRO A 68 16.30 -0.79 -12.76
N GLY A 69 15.17 -0.07 -12.80
CA GLY A 69 14.77 0.72 -13.96
C GLY A 69 14.32 -0.11 -15.16
N PHE A 70 13.99 -1.38 -14.96
CA PHE A 70 13.53 -2.26 -16.04
C PHE A 70 12.43 -3.22 -15.57
N MET A 71 12.79 -4.33 -14.90
CA MET A 71 11.83 -5.39 -14.53
C MET A 71 12.37 -6.34 -13.45
N LEU A 72 11.45 -7.10 -12.86
CA LEU A 72 11.73 -8.18 -11.92
C LEU A 72 11.21 -9.50 -12.46
N GLN A 73 12.10 -10.45 -12.73
CA GLN A 73 11.79 -11.75 -13.33
C GLN A 73 11.87 -12.88 -12.30
N GLY A 74 10.84 -13.74 -12.34
CA GLY A 74 10.68 -14.89 -11.45
C GLY A 74 9.95 -16.04 -12.14
N GLY A 75 9.45 -16.98 -11.35
CA GLY A 75 8.59 -18.08 -11.84
C GLY A 75 9.33 -19.33 -12.33
N ASP A 76 10.65 -19.38 -12.21
CA ASP A 76 11.41 -20.64 -12.35
C ASP A 76 11.36 -21.41 -11.02
N PHE A 77 10.35 -22.27 -10.87
CA PHE A 77 10.18 -23.10 -9.66
C PHE A 77 10.93 -24.44 -9.72
N THR A 78 11.53 -24.79 -10.87
CA THR A 78 12.22 -26.08 -11.03
C THR A 78 13.73 -25.96 -10.79
N ARG A 79 14.35 -24.87 -11.25
CA ARG A 79 15.80 -24.62 -11.15
C ARG A 79 16.15 -23.31 -10.44
N GLY A 80 15.22 -22.36 -10.42
CA GLY A 80 15.39 -21.07 -9.72
C GLY A 80 16.46 -20.16 -10.30
N ASN A 81 16.85 -20.33 -11.57
CA ASN A 81 17.95 -19.59 -12.20
C ASN A 81 17.62 -19.07 -13.61
N GLY A 82 16.38 -19.25 -14.08
CA GLY A 82 15.91 -18.79 -15.38
C GLY A 82 16.01 -19.84 -16.49
N THR A 83 16.58 -21.02 -16.21
CA THR A 83 16.68 -22.13 -17.20
C THR A 83 15.59 -23.18 -17.04
N GLY A 84 14.72 -23.02 -16.03
CA GLY A 84 13.64 -23.96 -15.73
C GLY A 84 12.24 -23.37 -15.86
N GLY A 85 11.32 -23.96 -15.09
CA GLY A 85 9.89 -23.69 -15.15
C GLY A 85 9.16 -24.46 -16.26
N GLU A 86 7.89 -24.76 -16.02
CA GLU A 86 6.97 -25.36 -16.99
C GLU A 86 5.55 -24.83 -16.76
N SER A 87 4.70 -24.87 -17.79
CA SER A 87 3.31 -24.41 -17.69
C SER A 87 2.38 -25.52 -17.23
N ILE A 88 1.14 -25.17 -16.88
CA ILE A 88 0.09 -26.17 -16.60
C ILE A 88 -0.35 -26.97 -17.85
N TYR A 89 0.09 -26.55 -19.04
CA TYR A 89 -0.24 -27.17 -20.32
C TYR A 89 0.90 -28.06 -20.86
N GLY A 90 2.00 -28.19 -20.11
CA GLY A 90 3.24 -28.84 -20.54
C GLY A 90 4.44 -27.89 -20.45
N GLU A 91 5.58 -28.30 -21.02
CA GLU A 91 6.84 -27.54 -20.90
C GLU A 91 6.69 -26.09 -21.41
N LYS A 92 6.06 -25.92 -22.58
CA LYS A 92 5.85 -24.63 -23.24
C LYS A 92 4.43 -24.49 -23.79
N PHE A 93 3.95 -23.25 -23.92
CA PHE A 93 2.71 -22.91 -24.64
C PHE A 93 2.87 -21.64 -25.49
N ARG A 94 1.98 -21.50 -26.48
CA ARG A 94 1.99 -20.43 -27.48
C ARG A 94 1.72 -19.04 -26.90
N ASP A 95 2.15 -18.00 -27.62
CA ASP A 95 1.74 -16.62 -27.34
C ASP A 95 0.24 -16.48 -27.64
N GLU A 96 -0.53 -15.99 -26.67
CA GLU A 96 -1.98 -15.95 -26.83
C GLU A 96 -2.46 -14.77 -27.67
N ASN A 97 -1.97 -13.56 -27.39
CA ASN A 97 -2.03 -12.38 -28.25
C ASN A 97 -1.15 -11.25 -27.66
N PHE A 98 -0.98 -10.16 -28.42
CA PHE A 98 -0.21 -8.98 -28.00
C PHE A 98 -1.05 -7.69 -27.98
N LYS A 99 -2.35 -7.79 -27.62
CA LYS A 99 -3.26 -6.63 -27.59
C LYS A 99 -2.83 -5.59 -26.55
N MET A 100 -2.36 -6.07 -25.40
CA MET A 100 -1.89 -5.23 -24.31
C MET A 100 -0.43 -4.83 -24.51
N LYS A 101 -0.11 -3.55 -24.32
CA LYS A 101 1.23 -2.98 -24.48
C LYS A 101 1.88 -2.72 -23.11
N HIS A 102 3.20 -2.68 -23.07
CA HIS A 102 4.00 -2.47 -21.86
C HIS A 102 4.15 -0.98 -21.49
N THR A 103 3.02 -0.29 -21.32
CA THR A 103 2.95 1.19 -21.24
C THR A 103 3.17 1.78 -19.85
N THR A 104 3.15 0.97 -18.79
CA THR A 104 3.26 1.46 -17.41
C THR A 104 4.09 0.51 -16.53
N PRO A 105 4.63 1.01 -15.40
CA PRO A 105 5.09 0.15 -14.31
C PRO A 105 3.97 -0.77 -13.80
N GLY A 106 4.36 -1.89 -13.20
CA GLY A 106 3.46 -2.84 -12.53
C GLY A 106 2.73 -3.79 -13.49
N LEU A 107 3.06 -3.82 -14.78
CA LEU A 107 2.48 -4.81 -15.70
C LEU A 107 3.12 -6.18 -15.50
N LEU A 108 2.30 -7.22 -15.52
CA LEU A 108 2.70 -8.61 -15.42
C LEU A 108 2.71 -9.24 -16.82
N SER A 109 3.86 -9.80 -17.22
CA SER A 109 4.07 -10.29 -18.59
C SER A 109 4.91 -11.57 -18.61
N MET A 110 4.71 -12.41 -19.63
CA MET A 110 5.39 -13.70 -19.75
C MET A 110 6.85 -13.53 -20.17
N ALA A 111 7.76 -14.19 -19.45
CA ALA A 111 9.11 -14.40 -19.95
C ALA A 111 9.12 -15.59 -20.92
N ASN A 112 9.87 -15.46 -22.01
CA ASN A 112 10.02 -16.48 -23.04
C ASN A 112 11.43 -16.45 -23.64
N ALA A 113 11.78 -17.47 -24.42
CA ALA A 113 13.04 -17.63 -25.14
C ALA A 113 12.83 -17.47 -26.66
N GLY A 114 11.88 -16.61 -27.06
CA GLY A 114 11.42 -16.46 -28.44
C GLY A 114 9.93 -16.84 -28.59
N PRO A 115 9.37 -16.66 -29.81
CA PRO A 115 7.94 -16.86 -30.06
C PRO A 115 7.45 -18.23 -29.58
N ASN A 116 6.28 -18.24 -28.94
CA ASN A 116 5.57 -19.45 -28.50
C ASN A 116 6.33 -20.33 -27.48
N THR A 117 7.21 -19.75 -26.67
CA THR A 117 7.99 -20.48 -25.66
C THR A 117 7.65 -20.06 -24.22
N ASN A 118 6.38 -19.72 -23.97
CA ASN A 118 5.90 -19.36 -22.64
C ASN A 118 5.89 -20.60 -21.72
N GLY A 119 6.35 -20.46 -20.49
CA GLY A 119 6.32 -21.53 -19.47
C GLY A 119 5.64 -21.04 -18.20
N SER A 120 6.36 -21.05 -17.08
CA SER A 120 5.92 -20.43 -15.82
C SER A 120 6.59 -19.10 -15.50
N GLN A 121 7.69 -18.79 -16.19
CA GLN A 121 8.45 -17.59 -15.89
C GLN A 121 7.70 -16.33 -16.34
N PHE A 122 7.80 -15.30 -15.52
CA PHE A 122 7.13 -14.02 -15.71
C PHE A 122 8.08 -12.89 -15.31
N PHE A 123 7.74 -11.68 -15.72
CA PHE A 123 8.32 -10.47 -15.17
C PHE A 123 7.26 -9.43 -14.81
N ILE A 124 7.60 -8.58 -13.85
CA ILE A 124 6.84 -7.39 -13.45
C ILE A 124 7.63 -6.18 -13.96
N THR A 125 7.00 -5.26 -14.70
CA THR A 125 7.66 -4.03 -15.15
C THR A 125 7.82 -3.03 -14.01
N THR A 126 8.91 -2.25 -13.99
CA THR A 126 9.09 -1.14 -13.03
C THR A 126 9.11 0.24 -13.67
N VAL A 127 9.14 0.25 -15.01
CA VAL A 127 9.06 1.40 -15.94
C VAL A 127 8.26 0.99 -17.19
N GLU A 128 8.00 1.93 -18.09
CA GLU A 128 7.52 1.61 -19.44
C GLU A 128 8.58 0.81 -20.23
N THR A 129 8.16 -0.26 -20.92
CA THR A 129 9.07 -1.17 -21.65
C THR A 129 8.57 -1.47 -23.07
N ALA A 130 8.29 -0.42 -23.84
CA ALA A 130 7.69 -0.53 -25.18
C ALA A 130 8.45 -1.44 -26.18
N HIS A 131 9.76 -1.61 -26.01
CA HIS A 131 10.59 -2.50 -26.84
C HIS A 131 10.26 -4.00 -26.70
N LEU A 132 9.46 -4.37 -25.68
CA LEU A 132 8.94 -5.73 -25.45
C LEU A 132 7.57 -5.99 -26.12
N ASN A 133 6.93 -4.96 -26.68
CA ASN A 133 5.64 -5.09 -27.36
C ASN A 133 5.76 -6.05 -28.56
N GLY A 134 4.74 -6.91 -28.73
CA GLY A 134 4.73 -7.92 -29.79
C GLY A 134 5.64 -9.13 -29.55
N LYS A 135 6.36 -9.18 -28.41
CA LYS A 135 7.30 -10.26 -28.06
C LYS A 135 6.92 -10.98 -26.77
N HIS A 136 6.35 -10.27 -25.80
CA HIS A 136 5.95 -10.82 -24.51
C HIS A 136 4.46 -10.55 -24.25
N VAL A 137 3.73 -11.58 -23.85
CA VAL A 137 2.29 -11.49 -23.59
C VAL A 137 2.06 -10.79 -22.25
N VAL A 138 1.51 -9.58 -22.26
CA VAL A 138 1.04 -8.89 -21.04
C VAL A 138 -0.28 -9.52 -20.62
N PHE A 139 -0.34 -10.04 -19.40
CA PHE A 139 -1.48 -10.85 -18.93
C PHE A 139 -2.03 -10.43 -17.57
N GLY A 140 -1.49 -9.39 -16.97
CA GLY A 140 -2.05 -8.83 -15.75
C GLY A 140 -1.36 -7.54 -15.34
N LYS A 141 -1.72 -7.07 -14.15
CA LYS A 141 -1.07 -5.93 -13.51
C LYS A 141 -1.09 -6.09 -12.00
N VAL A 142 -0.08 -5.50 -11.35
CA VAL A 142 -0.07 -5.24 -9.92
C VAL A 142 -1.25 -4.33 -9.59
N THR A 143 -2.07 -4.75 -8.64
CA THR A 143 -3.15 -3.93 -8.07
C THR A 143 -2.83 -3.45 -6.67
N GLU A 144 -1.98 -4.18 -5.93
CA GLU A 144 -1.55 -3.83 -4.57
C GLU A 144 -0.09 -4.24 -4.36
N GLY A 145 0.64 -3.55 -3.49
CA GLY A 145 2.03 -3.90 -3.13
C GLY A 145 3.10 -3.38 -4.09
N MET A 146 2.84 -2.27 -4.81
CA MET A 146 3.85 -1.67 -5.69
C MET A 146 5.07 -1.14 -4.91
N ASP A 147 4.90 -0.75 -3.65
CA ASP A 147 5.99 -0.42 -2.74
C ASP A 147 6.89 -1.63 -2.43
N ILE A 148 6.30 -2.83 -2.35
CA ILE A 148 7.02 -4.10 -2.23
C ILE A 148 7.76 -4.41 -3.54
N VAL A 149 7.10 -4.22 -4.69
CA VAL A 149 7.75 -4.32 -6.02
C VAL A 149 8.97 -3.41 -6.11
N LYS A 150 8.86 -2.15 -5.66
CA LYS A 150 9.98 -1.21 -5.59
C LYS A 150 11.05 -1.60 -4.57
N ALA A 151 10.67 -2.24 -3.47
CA ALA A 151 11.64 -2.78 -2.51
C ALA A 151 12.44 -3.94 -3.11
N VAL A 152 11.78 -4.84 -3.85
CA VAL A 152 12.44 -5.92 -4.60
C VAL A 152 13.33 -5.34 -5.70
N GLU A 153 12.88 -4.30 -6.42
CA GLU A 153 13.66 -3.63 -7.46
C GLU A 153 15.01 -3.13 -6.91
N ARG A 154 15.02 -2.52 -5.72
CA ARG A 154 16.23 -2.04 -5.04
C ARG A 154 17.23 -3.14 -4.70
N MET A 155 16.81 -4.41 -4.66
CA MET A 155 17.70 -5.55 -4.46
C MET A 155 18.38 -6.02 -5.74
N GLY A 156 17.99 -5.50 -6.91
CA GLY A 156 18.59 -5.84 -8.20
C GLY A 156 19.92 -5.15 -8.48
N THR A 157 20.56 -5.60 -9.56
CA THR A 157 21.79 -5.00 -10.12
C THR A 157 21.68 -4.91 -11.64
N SER A 158 22.58 -4.18 -12.30
CA SER A 158 22.58 -4.03 -13.76
C SER A 158 22.77 -5.35 -14.52
N SER A 159 23.50 -6.32 -13.94
CA SER A 159 23.65 -7.67 -14.51
C SER A 159 22.41 -8.55 -14.29
N GLY A 160 21.42 -8.08 -13.52
CA GLY A 160 20.24 -8.83 -13.13
C GLY A 160 20.42 -9.69 -11.88
N LYS A 161 21.65 -9.86 -11.36
CA LYS A 161 21.87 -10.59 -10.11
C LYS A 161 21.23 -9.84 -8.93
N THR A 162 20.61 -10.56 -8.00
CA THR A 162 20.05 -9.97 -6.78
C THR A 162 21.10 -9.90 -5.66
N ARG A 163 21.00 -8.87 -4.80
CA ARG A 163 21.85 -8.66 -3.62
C ARG A 163 21.51 -9.57 -2.43
N GLY A 164 20.34 -10.19 -2.45
CA GLY A 164 19.85 -11.12 -1.46
C GLY A 164 18.88 -12.12 -2.09
N VAL A 165 18.43 -13.09 -1.31
CA VAL A 165 17.45 -14.09 -1.76
C VAL A 165 16.05 -13.50 -1.67
N ILE A 166 15.42 -13.32 -2.82
CA ILE A 166 14.05 -12.83 -2.92
C ILE A 166 13.15 -13.99 -3.30
N SER A 167 12.25 -14.39 -2.41
CA SER A 167 11.38 -15.56 -2.60
C SER A 167 9.90 -15.23 -2.45
N ILE A 168 9.07 -16.01 -3.14
CA ILE A 168 7.62 -16.05 -2.97
C ILE A 168 7.35 -17.03 -1.82
N SER A 169 7.26 -16.51 -0.59
CA SER A 169 7.06 -17.31 0.62
C SER A 169 5.68 -17.98 0.70
N ASP A 170 4.68 -17.36 0.06
CA ASP A 170 3.35 -17.92 -0.10
C ASP A 170 2.66 -17.30 -1.32
N CYS A 171 1.68 -17.98 -1.90
CA CYS A 171 0.92 -17.47 -3.04
C CYS A 171 -0.45 -18.14 -3.12
N GLY A 172 -1.37 -17.50 -3.83
CA GLY A 172 -2.71 -18.05 -4.02
C GLY A 172 -3.64 -17.16 -4.81
N GLN A 173 -4.89 -17.59 -4.95
CA GLN A 173 -5.97 -16.82 -5.56
C GLN A 173 -6.81 -16.14 -4.48
N LEU A 174 -7.15 -14.87 -4.71
CA LEU A 174 -8.04 -14.10 -3.85
C LEU A 174 -9.50 -14.40 -4.20
N GLY A 175 -10.31 -14.77 -3.21
CA GLY A 175 -11.75 -14.99 -3.36
C GLY A 175 -12.16 -16.32 -4.01
N GLY A 176 -11.22 -17.22 -4.32
CA GLY A 176 -11.51 -18.59 -4.76
C GLY A 176 -11.66 -19.55 -3.57
N ARG A 177 -12.57 -20.53 -3.66
CA ARG A 177 -12.58 -21.68 -2.76
C ARG A 177 -11.35 -22.53 -3.06
N THR A 178 -10.39 -22.59 -2.15
CA THR A 178 -9.36 -23.65 -2.14
C THR A 178 -9.99 -24.95 -1.63
N PRO A 179 -9.84 -26.09 -2.31
CA PRO A 179 -10.08 -27.38 -1.70
C PRO A 179 -9.00 -27.64 -0.65
N ASP A 180 -9.44 -28.05 0.54
CA ASP A 180 -8.67 -28.70 1.60
C ASP A 180 -7.63 -27.87 2.38
N THR A 181 -8.09 -27.24 3.45
CA THR A 181 -7.81 -27.74 4.81
C THR A 181 -8.82 -27.17 5.81
N VAL A 182 -9.43 -28.08 6.58
CA VAL A 182 -10.58 -27.86 7.47
C VAL A 182 -10.11 -27.33 8.83
N GLN A 183 -10.86 -26.33 9.35
CA GLN A 183 -11.27 -26.07 10.76
C GLN A 183 -11.23 -24.56 11.14
N PRO A 184 -12.05 -24.09 12.09
CA PRO A 184 -13.52 -24.05 12.05
C PRO A 184 -14.05 -22.60 12.09
N SER A 185 -15.35 -22.51 11.82
CA SER A 185 -16.21 -21.33 11.74
C SER A 185 -16.01 -20.24 12.80
N GLN A 186 -15.84 -18.99 12.34
CA GLN A 186 -16.37 -17.84 13.06
C GLN A 186 -17.18 -16.93 12.12
N LYS A 187 -18.35 -16.55 12.62
CA LYS A 187 -19.47 -15.87 11.98
C LYS A 187 -19.03 -14.66 11.14
N ARG A 188 -19.56 -14.57 9.91
CA ARG A 188 -19.62 -13.32 9.14
C ARG A 188 -20.32 -12.26 10.00
N LYS A 189 -19.61 -11.18 10.34
CA LYS A 189 -20.23 -9.91 10.77
C LYS A 189 -20.18 -8.94 9.60
N ALA A 190 -21.25 -8.16 9.53
CA ALA A 190 -21.67 -7.26 8.48
C ALA A 190 -20.56 -6.33 7.93
N GLU A 191 -20.66 -6.04 6.63
CA GLU A 191 -20.04 -4.85 6.05
C GLU A 191 -20.55 -3.63 6.83
N ALA A 192 -19.63 -2.84 7.41
CA ALA A 192 -19.98 -1.69 8.21
C ALA A 192 -20.66 -0.61 7.34
N GLU A 193 -21.84 -0.17 7.78
CA GLU A 193 -22.53 1.01 7.28
C GLU A 193 -21.64 2.27 7.38
N ALA A 194 -21.94 3.28 6.56
CA ALA A 194 -21.21 4.55 6.58
C ALA A 194 -21.27 5.20 7.98
N PRO A 195 -20.16 5.77 8.50
CA PRO A 195 -20.12 6.34 9.85
C PRO A 195 -21.11 7.50 9.99
N SER A 196 -21.84 7.53 11.11
CA SER A 196 -22.80 8.58 11.41
C SER A 196 -22.07 9.91 11.66
N SER A 197 -22.60 11.02 11.12
CA SER A 197 -21.97 12.35 11.25
C SER A 197 -22.40 13.11 12.52
N GLU A 198 -23.42 12.62 13.24
CA GLU A 198 -23.95 13.27 14.44
C GLU A 198 -23.06 12.96 15.66
N GLY A 199 -22.57 14.00 16.34
CA GLY A 199 -21.77 13.87 17.58
C GLY A 199 -20.26 13.60 17.39
N ASN A 200 -19.82 13.33 16.15
CA ASN A 200 -18.40 13.13 15.84
C ASN A 200 -17.63 14.47 15.78
N PRO A 201 -16.46 14.60 16.47
CA PRO A 201 -15.70 15.84 16.47
C PRO A 201 -15.26 16.25 15.07
N LYS A 202 -15.27 17.55 14.80
CA LYS A 202 -14.75 18.12 13.56
C LYS A 202 -13.52 18.94 13.88
N VAL A 203 -12.44 18.76 13.12
CA VAL A 203 -11.17 19.47 13.31
C VAL A 203 -10.72 20.12 12.00
N PHE A 204 -9.80 21.06 12.08
CA PHE A 204 -9.20 21.68 10.90
C PHE A 204 -7.68 21.70 10.99
N LEU A 205 -7.04 21.69 9.82
CA LEU A 205 -5.62 21.95 9.61
C LEU A 205 -5.49 23.07 8.56
N ASP A 206 -4.92 24.21 8.96
CA ASP A 206 -4.52 25.27 8.04
C ASP A 206 -3.10 25.03 7.55
N VAL A 207 -2.95 24.82 6.25
CA VAL A 207 -1.72 24.33 5.63
C VAL A 207 -1.14 25.35 4.67
N ALA A 208 0.13 25.70 4.87
CA ALA A 208 0.91 26.55 3.97
C ALA A 208 1.92 25.72 3.16
N ILE A 209 2.04 26.02 1.86
CA ILE A 209 3.02 25.41 0.95
C ILE A 209 4.08 26.46 0.59
N GLY A 210 5.29 26.30 1.13
CA GLY A 210 6.35 27.31 1.02
C GLY A 210 5.92 28.63 1.65
N SER A 211 5.98 29.72 0.89
CA SER A 211 5.53 31.05 1.30
C SER A 211 4.07 31.36 0.91
N SER A 212 3.34 30.37 0.37
CA SER A 212 1.95 30.58 -0.05
C SER A 212 1.03 30.77 1.16
N PRO A 213 -0.04 31.58 1.04
CA PRO A 213 -1.04 31.70 2.09
C PRO A 213 -1.59 30.34 2.53
N ALA A 214 -1.89 30.22 3.82
CA ALA A 214 -2.45 28.99 4.38
C ALA A 214 -3.87 28.75 3.87
N GLN A 215 -4.18 27.50 3.57
CA GLN A 215 -5.52 27.06 3.16
C GLN A 215 -5.98 25.91 4.06
N ARG A 216 -7.30 25.79 4.25
CA ARG A 216 -7.90 24.94 5.29
C ARG A 216 -8.34 23.59 4.76
N MET A 217 -7.95 22.52 5.44
CA MET A 217 -8.61 21.22 5.36
C MET A 217 -9.45 21.01 6.63
N GLU A 218 -10.69 20.57 6.48
CA GLU A 218 -11.58 20.20 7.58
C GLU A 218 -11.80 18.69 7.58
N PHE A 219 -11.87 18.08 8.76
CA PHE A 219 -12.02 16.64 8.93
C PHE A 219 -13.11 16.32 9.94
N VAL A 220 -13.80 15.21 9.75
CA VAL A 220 -14.59 14.55 10.78
C VAL A 220 -13.78 13.40 11.37
N LEU A 221 -13.81 13.24 12.70
CA LEU A 221 -13.14 12.15 13.42
C LEU A 221 -14.19 11.13 13.88
N PHE A 222 -13.97 9.85 13.59
CA PHE A 222 -14.89 8.75 13.88
C PHE A 222 -14.79 8.30 15.35
N LYS A 223 -15.12 9.22 16.27
CA LYS A 223 -15.09 8.98 17.73
C LYS A 223 -16.06 7.88 18.15
N ASP A 224 -17.17 7.73 17.46
CA ASP A 224 -18.12 6.63 17.64
C ASP A 224 -17.53 5.24 17.39
N ILE A 225 -16.51 5.13 16.53
CA ILE A 225 -15.88 3.84 16.16
C ILE A 225 -14.52 3.64 16.84
N VAL A 226 -13.71 4.69 16.92
CA VAL A 226 -12.35 4.69 17.48
C VAL A 226 -12.14 5.87 18.44
N PRO A 227 -12.84 5.89 19.59
CA PRO A 227 -12.87 7.03 20.50
C PRO A 227 -11.49 7.47 21.01
N LYS A 228 -10.58 6.54 21.32
CA LYS A 228 -9.23 6.90 21.81
C LYS A 228 -8.38 7.49 20.69
N THR A 229 -8.46 6.92 19.50
CA THR A 229 -7.69 7.38 18.33
C THR A 229 -8.16 8.75 17.88
N ALA A 230 -9.49 8.96 17.81
CA ALA A 230 -10.10 10.24 17.51
C ALA A 230 -9.75 11.30 18.57
N GLU A 231 -9.84 10.96 19.86
CA GLU A 231 -9.52 11.89 20.96
C GLU A 231 -8.03 12.29 20.96
N ASN A 232 -7.12 11.36 20.66
CA ASN A 232 -5.71 11.67 20.49
C ASN A 232 -5.49 12.73 19.40
N PHE A 233 -6.07 12.52 18.22
CA PHE A 233 -5.91 13.47 17.11
C PHE A 233 -6.56 14.83 17.41
N ARG A 234 -7.75 14.84 18.02
CA ARG A 234 -8.46 16.06 18.43
C ARG A 234 -7.62 16.88 19.41
N CYS A 235 -7.12 16.27 20.48
CA CYS A 235 -6.26 16.94 21.46
C CYS A 235 -4.97 17.48 20.83
N LEU A 236 -4.38 16.74 19.89
CA LEU A 236 -3.19 17.20 19.17
C LEU A 236 -3.51 18.33 18.17
N CYS A 237 -4.75 18.48 17.73
CA CYS A 237 -5.19 19.66 16.99
C CYS A 237 -5.37 20.89 17.90
N THR A 238 -5.90 20.73 19.12
CA THR A 238 -6.15 21.85 20.05
C THR A 238 -4.94 22.25 20.90
N GLY A 239 -4.01 21.32 21.13
CA GLY A 239 -2.88 21.51 22.04
C GLY A 239 -3.24 21.50 23.53
N GLU A 240 -4.48 21.13 23.89
CA GLU A 240 -5.00 21.29 25.25
C GLU A 240 -4.31 20.43 26.32
N LYS A 241 -3.58 19.38 25.90
CA LYS A 241 -2.85 18.47 26.81
C LYS A 241 -1.47 19.00 27.23
N GLY A 242 -1.10 20.22 26.82
CA GLY A 242 0.13 20.86 27.27
C GLY A 242 1.40 20.22 26.68
N LYS A 243 2.42 19.99 27.49
CA LYS A 243 3.70 19.42 27.06
C LYS A 243 3.73 17.90 27.23
N GLY A 244 4.28 17.19 26.24
CA GLY A 244 4.52 15.75 26.28
C GLY A 244 5.83 15.40 27.00
N ARG A 245 6.17 14.12 27.02
CA ARG A 245 7.40 13.59 27.65
C ARG A 245 8.66 14.08 26.97
N SER A 246 8.59 14.41 25.67
CA SER A 246 9.69 15.04 24.92
C SER A 246 9.94 16.50 25.33
N GLY A 247 9.10 17.08 26.20
CA GLY A 247 9.13 18.50 26.57
C GLY A 247 8.57 19.45 25.49
N LYS A 248 8.15 18.92 24.34
CA LYS A 248 7.49 19.67 23.27
C LYS A 248 5.96 19.73 23.53
N PRO A 249 5.28 20.79 23.06
CA PRO A 249 3.82 20.83 23.09
C PRO A 249 3.21 19.64 22.34
N LEU A 250 2.19 19.01 22.91
CA LEU A 250 1.34 18.00 22.25
C LEU A 250 0.40 18.69 21.27
N HIS A 251 0.95 19.26 20.19
CA HIS A 251 0.21 20.14 19.28
C HIS A 251 0.75 20.04 17.85
N TYR A 252 -0.13 19.95 16.85
CA TYR A 252 0.26 19.88 15.44
C TYR A 252 0.67 21.23 14.84
N LYS A 253 0.29 22.35 15.44
CA LYS A 253 0.67 23.68 14.98
C LYS A 253 2.20 23.82 14.91
N GLY A 254 2.69 24.18 13.72
CA GLY A 254 4.11 24.29 13.39
C GLY A 254 4.76 23.00 12.87
N SER A 255 4.07 21.86 12.96
CA SER A 255 4.57 20.60 12.37
C SER A 255 4.37 20.55 10.86
N SER A 256 5.03 19.61 10.18
CA SER A 256 5.00 19.50 8.71
C SER A 256 4.54 18.13 8.22
N PHE A 257 3.99 18.13 7.00
CA PHE A 257 3.91 16.92 6.18
C PHE A 257 5.32 16.61 5.69
N HIS A 258 5.98 15.68 6.35
CA HIS A 258 7.39 15.37 6.13
C HIS A 258 7.58 14.27 5.08
N ARG A 259 6.50 13.55 4.73
CA ARG A 259 6.53 12.51 3.69
C ARG A 259 5.27 12.56 2.82
N ILE A 260 5.40 12.88 1.54
CA ILE A 260 4.30 13.02 0.58
C ILE A 260 4.59 12.18 -0.65
N ILE A 261 3.77 11.15 -0.89
CA ILE A 261 3.91 10.27 -2.06
C ILE A 261 2.62 10.40 -2.89
N PRO A 262 2.71 10.93 -4.13
CA PRO A 262 1.57 11.02 -5.03
C PRO A 262 0.96 9.66 -5.32
N GLU A 263 -0.36 9.63 -5.55
CA GLU A 263 -1.16 8.41 -5.74
C GLU A 263 -1.02 7.41 -4.58
N PHE A 264 -0.77 7.94 -3.38
CA PHE A 264 -0.67 7.15 -2.16
C PHE A 264 -1.20 7.92 -0.95
N MET A 265 -0.38 8.81 -0.36
CA MET A 265 -0.70 9.44 0.93
C MET A 265 0.17 10.67 1.27
N LEU A 266 -0.36 11.48 2.18
CA LEU A 266 0.29 12.63 2.80
C LEU A 266 0.54 12.33 4.28
N GLN A 267 1.79 12.12 4.71
CA GLN A 267 2.13 11.78 6.10
C GLN A 267 2.71 12.99 6.85
N GLY A 268 2.16 13.22 8.04
CA GLY A 268 2.50 14.32 8.94
C GLY A 268 2.45 13.90 10.42
N GLY A 269 2.42 14.89 11.32
CA GLY A 269 2.20 14.68 12.75
C GLY A 269 3.45 14.37 13.58
N ASP A 270 4.66 14.43 12.99
CA ASP A 270 5.91 14.44 13.77
C ASP A 270 6.23 15.86 14.23
N PHE A 271 5.69 16.27 15.37
CA PHE A 271 5.91 17.61 15.94
C PHE A 271 7.21 17.72 16.77
N THR A 272 7.93 16.62 17.01
CA THR A 272 9.15 16.64 17.83
C THR A 272 10.41 16.73 16.98
N ARG A 273 10.47 16.00 15.86
CA ARG A 273 11.66 15.92 14.97
C ARG A 273 11.37 16.32 13.53
N GLY A 274 10.10 16.31 13.10
CA GLY A 274 9.69 16.74 11.76
C GLY A 274 10.17 15.87 10.61
N ASN A 275 10.61 14.63 10.86
CA ASN A 275 11.22 13.77 9.84
C ASN A 275 10.70 12.32 9.84
N GLY A 276 9.67 12.03 10.64
CA GLY A 276 9.03 10.72 10.74
C GLY A 276 9.63 9.82 11.82
N THR A 277 10.70 10.26 12.51
CA THR A 277 11.32 9.49 13.61
C THR A 277 10.85 9.93 15.00
N GLY A 278 10.00 10.95 15.07
CA GLY A 278 9.49 11.52 16.31
C GLY A 278 7.97 11.39 16.49
N GLY A 279 7.43 12.32 17.26
CA GLY A 279 6.03 12.33 17.71
C GLY A 279 5.76 11.46 18.94
N GLU A 280 4.71 11.81 19.69
CA GLU A 280 4.19 11.05 20.83
C GLU A 280 2.68 11.29 20.97
N SER A 281 1.95 10.36 21.56
CA SER A 281 0.50 10.48 21.78
C SER A 281 0.17 11.22 23.08
N ILE A 282 -1.09 11.60 23.25
CA ILE A 282 -1.58 12.15 24.53
C ILE A 282 -1.59 11.11 25.67
N TYR A 283 -1.40 9.83 25.34
CA TYR A 283 -1.40 8.71 26.28
C TYR A 283 0.03 8.25 26.65
N GLY A 284 1.06 8.93 26.13
CA GLY A 284 2.47 8.54 26.25
C GLY A 284 3.12 8.35 24.87
N GLU A 285 4.32 7.75 24.84
CA GLU A 285 5.09 7.62 23.59
C GLU A 285 4.32 6.88 22.48
N LYS A 286 3.67 5.76 22.85
CA LYS A 286 2.90 4.91 21.94
C LYS A 286 1.59 4.44 22.58
N PHE A 287 0.58 4.15 21.75
CA PHE A 287 -0.67 3.49 22.14
C PHE A 287 -1.09 2.39 21.14
N LYS A 288 -1.97 1.51 21.60
CA LYS A 288 -2.43 0.31 20.88
C LYS A 288 -3.28 0.65 19.65
N ASP A 289 -3.36 -0.27 18.70
CA ASP A 289 -4.34 -0.21 17.63
C ASP A 289 -5.73 -0.42 18.24
N GLU A 290 -6.62 0.57 18.12
CA GLU A 290 -7.91 0.53 18.81
C GLU A 290 -8.86 -0.50 18.19
N ASN A 291 -9.05 -0.44 16.87
CA ASN A 291 -9.64 -1.50 16.06
C ASN A 291 -9.36 -1.25 14.57
N PHE A 292 -9.79 -2.18 13.72
CA PHE A 292 -9.67 -2.08 12.26
C PHE A 292 -11.03 -2.27 11.56
N GLN A 293 -12.12 -1.80 12.17
CA GLN A 293 -13.46 -1.93 11.59
C GLN A 293 -13.54 -1.19 10.25
N LEU A 294 -13.06 0.05 10.24
CA LEU A 294 -12.98 0.90 9.06
C LEU A 294 -11.84 0.48 8.13
N LYS A 295 -12.09 0.62 6.83
CA LYS A 295 -11.14 0.26 5.76
C LYS A 295 -10.78 1.50 4.95
N HIS A 296 -9.59 1.46 4.35
CA HIS A 296 -9.07 2.46 3.43
C HIS A 296 -9.72 2.25 2.05
N THR A 297 -10.91 2.83 1.89
CA THR A 297 -11.81 2.61 0.75
C THR A 297 -11.83 3.75 -0.25
N LYS A 298 -11.36 4.96 0.12
CA LYS A 298 -11.40 6.16 -0.72
C LYS A 298 -10.28 7.17 -0.39
N PRO A 299 -9.99 8.12 -1.29
CA PRO A 299 -9.19 9.31 -0.98
C PRO A 299 -9.78 10.11 0.19
N GLY A 300 -8.94 10.84 0.90
CA GLY A 300 -9.32 11.77 1.97
C GLY A 300 -9.51 11.13 3.34
N GLN A 301 -9.18 9.85 3.54
CA GLN A 301 -9.31 9.20 4.84
C GLN A 301 -8.08 9.47 5.72
N LEU A 302 -8.32 9.79 7.00
CA LEU A 302 -7.29 9.91 8.03
C LEU A 302 -6.99 8.55 8.65
N SER A 303 -5.71 8.22 8.76
CA SER A 303 -5.27 6.99 9.42
C SER A 303 -3.93 7.13 10.15
N MET A 304 -3.74 6.35 11.20
CA MET A 304 -2.55 6.41 12.05
C MET A 304 -1.32 5.85 11.34
N ALA A 305 -0.22 6.61 11.33
CA ALA A 305 1.07 6.06 10.97
C ALA A 305 1.67 5.31 12.18
N ASN A 306 2.29 4.16 11.92
CA ASN A 306 2.91 3.33 12.96
C ASN A 306 4.16 2.61 12.40
N ALA A 307 4.95 2.02 13.30
CA ALA A 307 6.15 1.23 13.01
C ALA A 307 5.91 -0.28 13.25
N GLY A 308 4.66 -0.73 13.06
CA GLY A 308 4.20 -2.08 13.40
C GLY A 308 3.05 -2.05 14.42
N PRO A 309 2.51 -3.24 14.77
CA PRO A 309 1.33 -3.34 15.63
C PRO A 309 1.50 -2.59 16.95
N ASN A 310 0.47 -1.85 17.36
CA ASN A 310 0.40 -1.13 18.64
C ASN A 310 1.47 -0.06 18.86
N THR A 311 1.93 0.59 17.79
CA THR A 311 2.93 1.67 17.85
C THR A 311 2.40 3.01 17.35
N ASN A 312 1.12 3.28 17.58
CA ASN A 312 0.51 4.57 17.24
C ASN A 312 1.05 5.68 18.15
N GLY A 313 1.39 6.83 17.57
CA GLY A 313 1.86 8.01 18.31
C GLY A 313 1.04 9.24 17.93
N SER A 314 1.69 10.28 17.42
CA SER A 314 1.02 11.44 16.83
C SER A 314 1.00 11.46 15.31
N GLN A 315 1.83 10.63 14.67
CA GLN A 315 1.93 10.64 13.22
C GLN A 315 0.69 10.03 12.57
N PHE A 316 0.26 10.66 11.48
CA PHE A 316 -0.92 10.27 10.72
C PHE A 316 -0.61 10.40 9.23
N PHE A 317 -1.46 9.80 8.40
CA PHE A 317 -1.48 10.08 6.98
C PHE A 317 -2.91 10.31 6.47
N ILE A 318 -3.02 11.09 5.41
CA ILE A 318 -4.24 11.29 4.63
C ILE A 318 -4.08 10.49 3.34
N THR A 319 -5.02 9.60 3.01
CA THR A 319 -4.99 8.85 1.76
C THR A 319 -5.31 9.76 0.57
N THR A 320 -4.62 9.62 -0.56
CA THR A 320 -4.98 10.34 -1.81
C THR A 320 -5.62 9.42 -2.83
N VAL A 321 -5.52 8.11 -2.61
CA VAL A 321 -6.20 7.05 -3.35
C VAL A 321 -6.82 6.05 -2.37
N LYS A 322 -7.48 5.02 -2.90
CA LYS A 322 -7.92 3.88 -2.10
C LYS A 322 -6.71 3.01 -1.72
N THR A 323 -6.37 2.93 -0.43
CA THR A 323 -5.15 2.24 0.05
C THR A 323 -5.46 0.96 0.83
N LYS A 324 -6.15 0.00 0.21
CA LYS A 324 -6.62 -1.23 0.87
C LYS A 324 -5.49 -2.03 1.55
N TRP A 325 -4.27 -1.98 1.02
CA TRP A 325 -3.08 -2.61 1.58
C TRP A 325 -2.72 -2.19 3.03
N LEU A 326 -3.27 -1.07 3.50
CA LEU A 326 -3.11 -0.56 4.87
C LEU A 326 -4.18 -1.09 5.84
N ASN A 327 -5.21 -1.78 5.33
CA ASN A 327 -6.26 -2.38 6.17
C ASN A 327 -5.68 -3.37 7.18
N ASN A 328 -6.23 -3.34 8.40
CA ASN A 328 -5.79 -4.19 9.52
C ASN A 328 -4.35 -3.93 10.00
N LYS A 329 -3.69 -2.87 9.48
CA LYS A 329 -2.35 -2.45 9.89
C LYS A 329 -2.34 -1.03 10.43
N HIS A 330 -3.18 -0.16 9.87
CA HIS A 330 -3.33 1.23 10.27
C HIS A 330 -4.79 1.50 10.63
N VAL A 331 -5.00 2.17 11.77
CA VAL A 331 -6.34 2.51 12.27
C VAL A 331 -6.87 3.67 11.45
N VAL A 332 -7.97 3.49 10.70
CA VAL A 332 -8.71 4.59 10.06
C VAL A 332 -9.55 5.26 11.12
N PHE A 333 -9.44 6.59 11.27
CA PHE A 333 -10.07 7.32 12.37
C PHE A 333 -10.75 8.63 11.99
N GLY A 334 -10.77 8.99 10.70
CA GLY A 334 -11.50 10.16 10.24
C GLY A 334 -11.48 10.29 8.73
N GLU A 335 -12.07 11.36 8.22
CA GLU A 335 -11.99 11.72 6.81
C GLU A 335 -12.16 13.22 6.58
N ILE A 336 -11.63 13.69 5.45
CA ILE A 336 -11.76 15.08 5.01
C ILE A 336 -13.21 15.37 4.64
N THR A 337 -13.73 16.49 5.12
CA THR A 337 -15.08 16.99 4.83
C THR A 337 -15.06 18.26 3.97
N LYS A 338 -13.98 19.05 4.06
CA LYS A 338 -13.70 20.19 3.16
C LYS A 338 -12.20 20.30 2.87
N GLY A 339 -11.87 20.84 1.70
CA GLY A 339 -10.48 21.09 1.32
C GLY A 339 -9.80 19.94 0.57
N LEU A 340 -10.55 19.15 -0.19
CA LEU A 340 -10.00 18.05 -1.00
C LEU A 340 -9.04 18.59 -2.09
N GLU A 341 -9.30 19.79 -2.59
CA GLU A 341 -8.43 20.54 -3.49
C GLU A 341 -7.11 20.95 -2.82
N ILE A 342 -7.12 21.30 -1.52
CA ILE A 342 -5.91 21.55 -0.73
C ILE A 342 -5.12 20.25 -0.58
N MET A 343 -5.80 19.13 -0.27
CA MET A 343 -5.15 17.81 -0.21
C MET A 343 -4.43 17.48 -1.52
N LYS A 344 -5.07 17.71 -2.67
CA LYS A 344 -4.45 17.50 -4.00
C LYS A 344 -3.28 18.46 -4.25
N ALA A 345 -3.38 19.72 -3.82
CA ALA A 345 -2.28 20.68 -3.94
C ALA A 345 -1.07 20.26 -3.10
N VAL A 346 -1.30 19.73 -1.89
CA VAL A 346 -0.24 19.15 -1.05
C VAL A 346 0.36 17.90 -1.69
N GLU A 347 -0.47 17.01 -2.25
CA GLU A 347 -0.03 15.82 -2.97
C GLU A 347 0.94 16.13 -4.11
N ALA A 348 0.65 17.17 -4.90
CA ALA A 348 1.49 17.60 -6.02
C ALA A 348 2.92 18.03 -5.59
N MET A 349 3.11 18.34 -4.30
CA MET A 349 4.43 18.64 -3.73
C MET A 349 5.26 17.40 -3.46
N GLY A 350 4.69 16.19 -3.53
CA GLY A 350 5.41 14.95 -3.31
C GLY A 350 6.25 14.46 -4.48
N ASP A 351 6.99 13.40 -4.20
CA ASP A 351 7.70 12.57 -5.16
C ASP A 351 7.70 11.10 -4.68
N ASP A 352 8.26 10.19 -5.49
CA ASP A 352 8.31 8.76 -5.18
C ASP A 352 9.16 8.43 -3.95
N ASN A 353 10.09 9.32 -3.56
CA ASN A 353 10.91 9.18 -2.36
C ASN A 353 10.19 9.71 -1.11
N GLY A 354 9.04 10.36 -1.30
CA GLY A 354 8.26 10.99 -0.27
C GLY A 354 8.75 12.38 0.14
N LYS A 355 9.82 12.93 -0.44
CA LYS A 355 10.36 14.22 0.02
C LYS A 355 9.56 15.37 -0.61
N PRO A 356 8.95 16.27 0.19
CA PRO A 356 8.24 17.41 -0.38
C PRO A 356 9.18 18.35 -1.15
N LYS A 357 8.79 18.74 -2.38
CA LYS A 357 9.44 19.77 -3.21
C LYS A 357 9.51 21.13 -2.52
N ARG A 358 8.50 21.43 -1.71
CA ARG A 358 8.40 22.63 -0.87
C ARG A 358 7.94 22.23 0.52
N LYS A 359 8.37 22.97 1.53
CA LYS A 359 7.93 22.73 2.92
C LYS A 359 6.41 22.91 3.00
N VAL A 360 5.71 21.89 3.50
CA VAL A 360 4.28 21.91 3.74
C VAL A 360 4.06 21.89 5.25
N THR A 361 3.56 23.00 5.81
CA THR A 361 3.47 23.21 7.27
C THR A 361 2.03 23.40 7.69
N ILE A 362 1.63 22.75 8.78
CA ILE A 362 0.38 23.01 9.49
C ILE A 362 0.63 24.28 10.32
N VAL A 363 0.18 25.43 9.82
CA VAL A 363 0.44 26.73 10.48
C VAL A 363 -0.59 27.06 11.55
N ASP A 364 -1.76 26.45 11.48
CA ASP A 364 -2.78 26.49 12.53
C ASP A 364 -3.63 25.21 12.49
N CYS A 365 -4.22 24.85 13.61
CA CYS A 365 -5.12 23.71 13.73
C CYS A 365 -6.00 23.84 14.97
N GLY A 366 -7.11 23.10 15.00
CA GLY A 366 -8.02 23.12 16.14
C GLY A 366 -9.28 22.31 15.92
N GLU A 367 -10.16 22.36 16.91
CA GLU A 367 -11.50 21.77 16.85
C GLU A 367 -12.52 22.82 16.40
N LEU A 368 -13.41 22.43 15.49
CA LEU A 368 -14.49 23.27 14.97
C LEU A 368 -15.67 23.20 15.94
N GLY A 369 -16.13 24.37 16.42
CA GLY A 369 -17.28 24.46 17.34
C GLY A 369 -16.96 24.29 18.83
N GLY A 370 -15.70 24.01 19.19
CA GLY A 370 -15.24 24.05 20.58
C GLY A 370 -14.92 25.49 20.99
N GLY A 371 -15.53 25.97 22.07
CA GLY A 371 -15.25 27.30 22.62
C GLY A 371 -13.76 27.49 22.90
N THR A 372 -13.22 28.64 22.47
CA THR A 372 -11.84 29.05 22.74
C THR A 372 -11.49 28.89 24.23
N PRO A 373 -10.32 28.32 24.59
CA PRO A 373 -9.82 28.44 25.94
C PRO A 373 -9.54 29.92 26.21
N SER A 374 -10.30 30.50 27.14
CA SER A 374 -10.02 31.81 27.71
C SER A 374 -8.55 31.88 28.09
N LYS A 375 -7.83 32.86 27.54
CA LYS A 375 -6.53 33.27 28.07
C LYS A 375 -6.76 33.67 29.53
N LYS A 376 -6.35 32.84 30.48
CA LYS A 376 -6.09 33.32 31.84
C LYS A 376 -5.00 34.37 31.71
N ALA A 377 -5.40 35.63 31.86
CA ALA A 377 -4.49 36.73 32.12
C ALA A 377 -3.60 36.32 33.30
N LYS A 378 -2.29 36.43 33.10
CA LYS A 378 -1.36 36.52 34.22
C LYS A 378 -1.56 37.92 34.78
N ASP A 379 -2.27 38.01 35.89
CA ASP A 379 -2.17 39.19 36.74
C ASP A 379 -0.72 39.27 37.24
N THR A 380 -0.10 40.39 36.93
CA THR A 380 1.14 40.88 37.55
C THR A 380 0.76 42.08 38.39
#